data_AF-A0AAW1PZ88-F1
#
_entry.id   AF-A0AAW1PZ88-F1
#
_cell.length_a   1.000
_cell.length_b   1.000
_cell.length_c   1.000
_cell.angle_alpha   90.00
_cell.angle_beta   90.00
_cell.angle_gamma   90.00
#
_symmetry.space_group_name_H-M   'P 1'
#
loop_
_entity.id
_entity.type
_entity.pdbx_description
1 polymer ?
#
loop_
_entity_poly.entity_id
_entity_poly.type
_entity_poly.pdbx_seq_one_letter_code
_entity_poly.pdbx_strand_id
1 'polypeptide(L)'
;MAFLLPAAGNLAAHTSRSAGIGGTRLAAPSNATAVRVHAKAGNWLPGSKTPDYLEELPGSFGFDPLGLGRNPDSLRWYQQSEVFHCRLAMAAVAGILIPGILSKVGILNLPEWYDAGKVAQDGSPFAFSSLLVVEFYLFGFVEVKRWVDFAKPKSQGEPGSFFGLEGALAGSGENAYPGGFFDPLGFSQGSSLENYKLKEIKNGRLALIAFLGFSAQYVATGKGPLTNLSDHLADPWHNNFTTNGISIPPLPAGLA
;
A
#
# COMPACT_ATOMS: atom_id res chain seq x y z
N MET A 1 78.47 -16.22 -41.35
CA MET A 1 79.83 -15.64 -41.20
C MET A 1 79.90 -14.37 -42.03
N ALA A 2 79.84 -13.20 -41.39
CA ALA A 2 80.44 -11.93 -41.80
C ALA A 2 79.89 -10.80 -40.90
N PHE A 3 80.77 -10.24 -40.09
CA PHE A 3 80.63 -9.00 -39.34
C PHE A 3 80.50 -7.80 -40.29
N LEU A 4 79.79 -6.74 -39.88
CA LEU A 4 80.23 -5.33 -39.97
C LEU A 4 79.25 -4.35 -39.26
N LEU A 5 79.84 -3.54 -38.38
CA LEU A 5 79.38 -2.34 -37.63
C LEU A 5 78.94 -1.15 -38.54
N PRO A 6 78.63 0.08 -38.05
CA PRO A 6 77.65 0.55 -37.05
C PRO A 6 76.89 1.82 -37.55
N ALA A 7 75.91 2.38 -36.81
CA ALA A 7 75.59 3.81 -36.91
C ALA A 7 74.92 4.33 -35.63
N ALA A 8 75.49 5.42 -35.11
CA ALA A 8 75.09 6.14 -33.92
C ALA A 8 73.75 6.89 -34.10
N GLY A 9 73.05 7.09 -32.98
CA GLY A 9 72.00 8.10 -32.90
C GLY A 9 71.27 8.11 -31.57
N ASN A 10 71.69 9.01 -30.68
CA ASN A 10 70.89 9.89 -29.81
C ASN A 10 69.77 9.29 -28.94
N LEU A 11 69.46 9.77 -27.75
CA LEU A 11 69.99 10.71 -26.77
C LEU A 11 68.93 10.67 -25.65
N ALA A 12 69.37 10.59 -24.39
CA ALA A 12 68.68 11.03 -23.17
C ALA A 12 67.18 10.67 -22.92
N ALA A 13 66.92 9.99 -21.80
CA ALA A 13 66.52 10.67 -20.55
C ALA A 13 66.26 9.62 -19.44
N HIS A 14 67.22 9.47 -18.54
CA HIS A 14 67.04 8.77 -17.27
C HIS A 14 66.25 9.69 -16.33
N THR A 15 65.02 9.31 -15.97
CA THR A 15 64.31 9.90 -14.84
C THR A 15 64.57 9.06 -13.59
N SER A 16 65.04 9.77 -12.56
CA SER A 16 65.49 9.25 -11.27
C SER A 16 64.34 8.65 -10.45
N ARG A 17 64.58 7.47 -9.87
CA ARG A 17 63.74 6.85 -8.83
C ARG A 17 63.90 7.60 -7.51
N SER A 18 62.78 8.03 -6.94
CA SER A 18 62.68 8.44 -5.53
C SER A 18 61.78 7.44 -4.79
N ALA A 19 62.37 6.70 -3.85
CA ALA A 19 61.69 6.01 -2.76
C ALA A 19 61.34 7.05 -1.67
N GLY A 20 60.26 7.02 -0.91
CA GLY A 20 59.18 6.08 -0.65
C GLY A 20 58.75 6.33 0.79
N ILE A 21 57.47 6.60 1.08
CA ILE A 21 56.83 6.41 2.40
C ILE A 21 55.37 6.06 2.12
N GLY A 22 55.09 4.77 1.91
CA GLY A 22 53.74 4.24 1.80
C GLY A 22 53.19 3.92 3.18
N GLY A 23 52.22 4.69 3.65
CA GLY A 23 51.46 4.38 4.87
C GLY A 23 50.57 3.18 4.64
N THR A 24 50.96 2.01 5.15
CA THR A 24 50.11 0.82 5.20
C THR A 24 49.00 1.02 6.23
N ARG A 25 47.79 1.34 5.77
CA ARG A 25 46.59 1.20 6.61
C ARG A 25 46.28 -0.29 6.72
N LEU A 26 46.57 -0.86 7.89
CA LEU A 26 46.11 -2.19 8.27
C LEU A 26 44.58 -2.18 8.34
N ALA A 27 43.91 -2.75 7.34
CA ALA A 27 42.47 -3.00 7.37
C ALA A 27 42.20 -4.17 8.32
N ALA A 28 41.57 -3.90 9.46
CA ALA A 28 41.05 -4.94 10.33
C ALA A 28 39.87 -5.65 9.65
N PRO A 29 39.83 -6.98 9.56
CA PRO A 29 38.66 -7.68 9.05
C PRO A 29 37.55 -7.62 10.10
N SER A 30 36.65 -6.64 9.98
CA SER A 30 35.40 -6.64 10.76
C SER A 30 34.42 -7.61 10.10
N ASN A 31 34.55 -8.90 10.41
CA ASN A 31 33.46 -9.85 10.19
C ASN A 31 32.38 -9.59 11.26
N ALA A 32 31.69 -8.46 11.14
CA ALA A 32 30.44 -8.23 11.85
C ALA A 32 29.37 -9.05 11.11
N THR A 33 29.24 -10.32 11.48
CA THR A 33 28.09 -11.13 11.09
C THR A 33 26.87 -10.53 11.81
N ALA A 34 26.22 -9.56 11.16
CA ALA A 34 24.97 -9.01 11.65
C ALA A 34 23.91 -10.11 11.52
N VAL A 35 23.69 -10.87 12.59
CA VAL A 35 22.52 -11.73 12.72
C VAL A 35 21.32 -10.81 12.81
N ARG A 36 20.69 -10.54 11.66
CA ARG A 36 19.40 -9.87 11.61
C ARG A 36 18.35 -10.89 12.01
N VAL A 37 17.99 -10.88 13.28
CA VAL A 37 16.79 -11.58 13.74
C VAL A 37 15.60 -10.79 13.19
N HIS A 38 15.01 -11.27 12.09
CA HIS A 38 13.67 -10.85 11.72
C HIS A 38 12.73 -11.43 12.78
N ALA A 39 12.16 -10.58 13.64
CA ALA A 39 11.06 -11.00 14.48
C ALA A 39 9.94 -11.47 13.54
N LYS A 40 9.71 -12.79 13.45
CA LYS A 40 8.55 -13.35 12.76
C LYS A 40 7.34 -12.61 13.32
N ALA A 41 6.55 -12.02 12.43
CA ALA A 41 5.32 -11.35 12.80
C ALA A 41 4.54 -12.30 13.73
N GLY A 42 4.38 -11.92 14.99
CA GLY A 42 3.77 -12.79 15.99
C GLY A 42 2.40 -13.24 15.53
N ASN A 43 2.02 -14.47 15.87
CA ASN A 43 0.70 -14.98 15.54
C ASN A 43 -0.38 -14.05 16.11
N TRP A 44 -1.46 -13.84 15.35
CA TRP A 44 -2.57 -12.99 15.74
C TRP A 44 -3.12 -13.35 17.13
N LEU A 45 -3.11 -14.65 17.46
CA LEU A 45 -3.37 -15.18 18.79
C LEU A 45 -2.06 -15.72 19.39
N PRO A 46 -1.55 -15.12 20.48
CA PRO A 46 -0.36 -15.62 21.18
C PRO A 46 -0.54 -17.09 21.58
N GLY A 47 0.38 -17.96 21.18
CA GLY A 47 0.36 -19.40 21.50
C GLY A 47 -0.41 -20.29 20.52
N SER A 48 -1.06 -19.74 19.50
CA SER A 48 -1.61 -20.53 18.39
C SER A 48 -0.51 -21.03 17.45
N LYS A 49 -0.75 -22.09 16.68
CA LYS A 49 0.15 -22.52 15.59
C LYS A 49 -0.23 -21.81 14.29
N THR A 50 0.75 -21.28 13.56
CA THR A 50 0.53 -20.75 12.20
C THR A 50 0.21 -21.91 11.26
N PRO A 51 -0.81 -21.78 10.39
CA PRO A 51 -0.99 -22.71 9.28
C PRO A 51 0.21 -22.65 8.32
N ASP A 52 0.72 -23.81 7.91
CA ASP A 52 1.95 -23.93 7.10
C ASP A 52 1.88 -23.21 5.74
N TYR A 53 0.67 -23.06 5.19
CA TYR A 53 0.42 -22.40 3.89
C TYR A 53 0.47 -20.87 3.95
N LEU A 54 0.68 -20.26 5.12
CA LEU A 54 0.71 -18.80 5.32
C LEU A 54 2.10 -18.23 5.64
N GLU A 55 3.15 -19.05 5.69
CA GLU A 55 4.45 -18.66 6.25
C GLU A 55 5.25 -17.66 5.37
N GLU A 56 4.95 -17.56 4.08
CA GLU A 56 5.80 -16.83 3.11
C GLU A 56 5.20 -15.50 2.62
N LEU A 57 4.03 -15.09 3.13
CA LEU A 57 3.34 -13.89 2.63
C LEU A 57 3.69 -12.60 3.42
N PRO A 58 3.86 -11.45 2.75
CA PRO A 58 4.06 -10.18 3.44
C PRO A 58 2.79 -9.81 4.23
N GLY A 59 2.95 -9.62 5.53
CA GLY A 59 1.85 -9.22 6.43
C GLY A 59 1.04 -10.40 6.96
N SER A 60 1.59 -11.62 6.84
CA SER A 60 1.05 -12.82 7.47
C SER A 60 1.24 -12.76 8.99
N PHE A 61 0.12 -12.84 9.71
CA PHE A 61 0.08 -13.04 11.17
C PHE A 61 -0.58 -14.40 11.52
N GLY A 62 -0.67 -15.33 10.55
CA GLY A 62 -1.35 -16.62 10.74
C GLY A 62 -2.86 -16.51 10.99
N PHE A 63 -3.50 -15.42 10.58
CA PHE A 63 -4.94 -15.19 10.74
C PHE A 63 -5.73 -15.84 9.60
N ASP A 64 -6.15 -17.09 9.80
CA ASP A 64 -7.13 -17.77 8.95
C ASP A 64 -7.93 -18.80 9.78
N PRO A 65 -8.83 -18.35 10.66
CA PRO A 65 -9.60 -19.26 11.52
C PRO A 65 -10.61 -20.11 10.74
N LEU A 66 -10.98 -19.71 9.51
CA LEU A 66 -11.96 -20.40 8.66
C LEU A 66 -11.30 -21.30 7.60
N GLY A 67 -9.98 -21.26 7.45
CA GLY A 67 -9.25 -22.09 6.49
C GLY A 67 -9.51 -21.73 5.03
N LEU A 68 -9.90 -20.49 4.74
CA LEU A 68 -10.27 -20.05 3.38
C LEU A 68 -9.06 -20.07 2.44
N GLY A 69 -7.85 -19.87 2.98
CA GLY A 69 -6.60 -19.80 2.21
C GLY A 69 -5.95 -21.14 1.89
N ARG A 70 -6.60 -22.28 2.16
CA ARG A 70 -5.97 -23.60 2.00
C ARG A 70 -5.56 -23.94 0.56
N ASN A 71 -6.31 -23.43 -0.42
CA ASN A 71 -5.99 -23.59 -1.84
C ASN A 71 -5.09 -22.43 -2.30
N PRO A 72 -3.95 -22.72 -2.98
CA PRO A 72 -3.00 -21.67 -3.38
C PRO A 72 -3.60 -20.66 -4.37
N ASP A 73 -4.49 -21.10 -5.27
CA ASP A 73 -5.17 -20.21 -6.22
C ASP A 73 -6.14 -19.25 -5.51
N SER A 74 -6.88 -19.75 -4.52
CA SER A 74 -7.78 -18.93 -3.70
C SER A 74 -6.98 -17.96 -2.84
N LEU A 75 -5.84 -18.37 -2.29
CA LEU A 75 -4.95 -17.50 -1.52
C LEU A 75 -4.42 -16.34 -2.37
N ARG A 76 -4.00 -16.62 -3.61
CA ARG A 76 -3.57 -15.60 -4.57
C ARG A 76 -4.68 -14.60 -4.89
N TRP A 77 -5.92 -15.07 -5.05
CA TRP A 77 -7.08 -14.21 -5.26
C TRP A 77 -7.39 -13.36 -4.02
N TYR A 78 -7.35 -13.95 -2.82
CA TYR A 78 -7.61 -13.21 -1.59
C TYR A 78 -6.55 -12.15 -1.31
N GLN A 79 -5.27 -12.43 -1.56
CA GLN A 79 -4.21 -11.43 -1.46
C GLN A 79 -4.44 -10.24 -2.40
N GLN A 80 -4.79 -10.51 -3.66
CA GLN A 80 -5.12 -9.46 -4.63
C GLN A 80 -6.33 -8.63 -4.16
N SER A 81 -7.37 -9.32 -3.66
CA SER A 81 -8.58 -8.67 -3.17
C SER A 81 -8.29 -7.80 -1.95
N GLU A 82 -7.46 -8.27 -1.02
CA GLU A 82 -7.09 -7.56 0.18
C GLU A 82 -6.37 -6.25 -0.16
N VAL A 83 -5.35 -6.31 -1.03
CA VAL A 83 -4.60 -5.12 -1.46
C VAL A 83 -5.53 -4.09 -2.11
N PHE A 84 -6.44 -4.54 -2.97
CA PHE A 84 -7.37 -3.64 -3.65
C PHE A 84 -8.36 -2.96 -2.70
N HIS A 85 -9.01 -3.74 -1.83
CA HIS A 85 -9.94 -3.20 -0.85
C HIS A 85 -9.22 -2.28 0.14
N CYS A 86 -8.00 -2.61 0.54
CA CYS A 86 -7.14 -1.75 1.35
C CYS A 86 -6.85 -0.40 0.67
N ARG A 87 -6.47 -0.41 -0.62
CA ARG A 87 -6.20 0.82 -1.39
C ARG A 87 -7.44 1.69 -1.52
N LEU A 88 -8.58 1.10 -1.86
CA LEU A 88 -9.85 1.82 -1.92
C LEU A 88 -10.26 2.38 -0.55
N ALA A 89 -10.09 1.60 0.52
CA ALA A 89 -10.40 2.05 1.87
C ALA A 89 -9.49 3.19 2.32
N MET A 90 -8.18 3.15 2.03
CA MET A 90 -7.27 4.26 2.32
C MET A 90 -7.69 5.54 1.58
N ALA A 91 -8.06 5.43 0.30
CA ALA A 91 -8.56 6.57 -0.48
C ALA A 91 -9.90 7.09 0.07
N ALA A 92 -10.83 6.20 0.42
CA ALA A 92 -12.13 6.56 0.97
C ALA A 92 -12.02 7.24 2.34
N VAL A 93 -11.24 6.67 3.27
CA VAL A 93 -11.01 7.24 4.60
C VAL A 93 -10.34 8.61 4.50
N ALA A 94 -9.36 8.78 3.62
CA ALA A 94 -8.75 10.08 3.35
C ALA A 94 -9.78 11.07 2.77
N GLY A 95 -10.60 10.64 1.82
CA GLY A 95 -11.66 11.45 1.22
C GLY A 95 -12.79 11.82 2.18
N ILE A 96 -13.00 11.08 3.26
CA ILE A 96 -13.97 11.42 4.30
C ILE A 96 -13.35 12.35 5.35
N LEU A 97 -12.16 12.01 5.85
CA LEU A 97 -11.54 12.73 6.96
C LEU A 97 -10.94 14.08 6.54
N ILE A 98 -10.28 14.16 5.39
CA ILE A 98 -9.60 15.39 4.96
C ILE A 98 -10.62 16.52 4.76
N PRO A 99 -11.70 16.37 3.96
CA PRO A 99 -12.71 17.42 3.82
C PRO A 99 -13.41 17.75 5.13
N GLY A 100 -13.66 16.75 5.98
CA GLY A 100 -14.25 16.96 7.29
C GLY A 100 -13.37 17.82 8.20
N ILE A 101 -12.06 17.52 8.27
CA ILE A 101 -11.10 18.30 9.07
C ILE A 101 -10.99 19.72 8.52
N LEU A 102 -10.83 19.88 7.20
CA LEU A 102 -10.72 21.20 6.56
C LEU A 102 -11.99 22.04 6.78
N SER A 103 -13.15 21.39 6.82
CA SER A 103 -14.42 22.07 7.08
C SER A 103 -14.58 22.51 8.54
N LYS A 104 -14.11 21.69 9.50
CA LYS A 104 -14.10 22.08 10.92
C LYS A 104 -13.10 23.18 11.24
N VAL A 105 -11.98 23.25 10.50
CA VAL A 105 -10.97 24.32 10.63
C VAL A 105 -11.43 25.62 9.94
N GLY A 106 -12.53 25.59 9.17
CA GLY A 106 -13.11 26.78 8.54
C GLY A 106 -12.40 27.23 7.26
N ILE A 107 -11.55 26.37 6.68
CA ILE A 107 -10.86 26.66 5.40
C ILE A 107 -11.81 26.43 4.22
N LEU A 108 -12.66 25.41 4.32
CA LEU A 108 -13.65 25.05 3.32
C LEU A 108 -15.03 24.88 3.97
N ASN A 109 -16.10 25.01 3.21
CA ASN A 109 -17.46 24.71 3.67
C ASN A 109 -18.02 23.55 2.86
N LEU A 110 -17.47 22.34 3.07
CA LEU A 110 -17.94 21.13 2.41
C LEU A 110 -18.96 20.40 3.28
N PRO A 111 -19.99 19.79 2.65
CA PRO A 111 -20.92 18.91 3.36
C PRO A 111 -20.20 17.66 3.87
N GLU A 112 -20.80 17.03 4.89
CA GLU A 112 -20.34 15.74 5.39
C GLU A 112 -20.46 14.67 4.29
N TRP A 113 -19.62 13.64 4.37
CA TRP A 113 -19.45 12.62 3.32
C TRP A 113 -20.74 11.92 2.89
N TYR A 114 -21.72 11.76 3.79
CA TYR A 114 -23.00 11.11 3.51
C TYR A 114 -23.99 12.00 2.74
N ASP A 115 -23.87 13.32 2.82
CA ASP A 115 -24.68 14.28 2.07
C ASP A 115 -23.93 14.90 0.87
N ALA A 116 -22.62 14.69 0.79
CA ALA A 116 -21.77 15.19 -0.29
C ALA A 116 -22.27 14.79 -1.69
N GLY A 117 -22.85 13.59 -1.84
CA GLY A 117 -23.40 13.14 -3.12
C GLY A 117 -24.59 13.98 -3.62
N LYS A 118 -25.47 14.43 -2.71
CA LYS A 118 -26.63 15.27 -3.09
C LYS A 118 -26.17 16.65 -3.53
N VAL A 119 -25.32 17.28 -2.72
CA VAL A 119 -24.79 18.63 -2.99
C VAL A 119 -23.94 18.65 -4.26
N ALA A 120 -23.13 17.62 -4.48
CA ALA A 120 -22.34 17.51 -5.71
C ALA A 120 -23.23 17.36 -6.96
N GLN A 121 -24.33 16.62 -6.85
CA GLN A 121 -25.29 16.47 -7.94
C GLN A 121 -26.02 17.80 -8.25
N ASP A 122 -26.43 18.53 -7.22
CA ASP A 122 -27.09 19.84 -7.36
C ASP A 122 -26.18 20.90 -8.01
N GLY A 123 -24.86 20.81 -7.77
CA GLY A 123 -23.86 21.67 -8.39
C GLY A 123 -23.39 21.23 -9.79
N SER A 124 -23.81 20.05 -10.26
CA SER A 124 -23.34 19.49 -11.52
C SER A 124 -24.32 19.73 -12.67
N PRO A 125 -23.84 20.06 -13.89
CA PRO A 125 -24.71 20.23 -15.05
C PRO A 125 -25.14 18.89 -15.68
N PHE A 126 -24.71 17.75 -15.13
CA PHE A 126 -24.92 16.42 -15.69
C PHE A 126 -25.84 15.58 -14.81
N ALA A 127 -26.68 14.74 -15.42
CA ALA A 127 -27.53 13.82 -14.66
C ALA A 127 -26.68 12.74 -13.97
N PHE A 128 -27.07 12.35 -12.74
CA PHE A 128 -26.43 11.28 -11.97
C PHE A 128 -26.23 10.00 -12.78
N SER A 129 -27.23 9.56 -13.55
CA SER A 129 -27.15 8.37 -14.39
C SER A 129 -26.05 8.47 -15.45
N SER A 130 -25.80 9.66 -16.01
CA SER A 130 -24.74 9.87 -16.99
C SER A 130 -23.36 9.76 -16.35
N LEU A 131 -23.18 10.32 -15.14
CA LEU A 131 -21.93 10.21 -14.38
C LEU A 131 -21.64 8.74 -14.04
N LEU A 132 -22.65 8.01 -13.57
CA LEU A 132 -22.55 6.59 -13.22
C LEU A 132 -22.21 5.70 -14.43
N VAL A 133 -22.76 5.97 -15.62
CA VAL A 133 -22.42 5.21 -16.83
C VAL A 133 -20.96 5.44 -17.24
N VAL A 134 -20.49 6.68 -17.20
CA VAL A 134 -19.09 7.00 -17.50
C VAL A 134 -18.16 6.36 -16.47
N GLU A 135 -18.53 6.40 -15.19
CA GLU A 135 -17.79 5.75 -14.12
C GLU A 135 -17.67 4.23 -14.36
N PHE A 136 -18.79 3.54 -14.61
CA PHE A 136 -18.76 2.11 -14.91
C PHE A 136 -17.96 1.76 -16.17
N TYR A 137 -17.99 2.62 -17.19
CA TYR A 137 -17.20 2.40 -18.39
C TYR A 137 -15.69 2.51 -18.12
N LEU A 138 -15.26 3.56 -17.41
CA LEU A 138 -13.85 3.79 -17.09
C LEU A 138 -13.32 2.77 -16.08
N PHE A 139 -14.03 2.54 -14.97
CA PHE A 139 -13.66 1.51 -14.00
C PHE A 139 -13.76 0.12 -14.61
N GLY A 140 -14.79 -0.17 -15.42
CA GLY A 140 -14.91 -1.43 -16.14
C GLY A 140 -13.72 -1.69 -17.04
N PHE A 141 -13.24 -0.68 -17.78
CA PHE A 141 -12.04 -0.81 -18.60
C PHE A 141 -10.79 -1.13 -17.76
N VAL A 142 -10.54 -0.38 -16.68
CA VAL A 142 -9.38 -0.58 -15.79
C VAL A 142 -9.43 -1.94 -15.09
N GLU A 143 -10.61 -2.35 -14.63
CA GLU A 143 -10.82 -3.61 -13.94
C GLU A 143 -10.68 -4.82 -14.87
N VAL A 144 -11.20 -4.74 -16.11
CA VAL A 144 -11.00 -5.80 -17.10
C VAL A 144 -9.52 -5.96 -17.42
N LYS A 145 -8.78 -4.85 -17.59
CA LYS A 145 -7.33 -4.90 -17.81
C LYS A 145 -6.60 -5.55 -16.64
N ARG A 146 -6.95 -5.19 -15.40
CA ARG A 146 -6.43 -5.81 -14.17
C ARG A 146 -6.79 -7.28 -14.06
N TRP A 147 -8.00 -7.67 -14.43
CA TRP A 147 -8.46 -9.06 -14.42
C TRP A 147 -7.71 -9.92 -15.45
N VAL A 148 -7.51 -9.40 -16.66
CA VAL A 148 -6.71 -10.08 -17.70
C VAL A 148 -5.26 -10.26 -17.24
N ASP A 149 -4.66 -9.26 -16.59
CA ASP A 149 -3.30 -9.37 -16.03
C ASP A 149 -3.24 -10.37 -14.86
N PHE A 150 -4.28 -10.44 -14.03
CA PHE A 150 -4.37 -11.45 -12.98
C PHE A 150 -4.46 -12.87 -13.55
N ALA A 151 -5.31 -13.08 -14.57
CA ALA A 151 -5.48 -14.37 -15.22
C ALA A 151 -4.23 -14.82 -16.00
N LYS A 152 -3.54 -13.87 -16.66
CA LYS A 152 -2.29 -14.10 -17.39
C LYS A 152 -1.30 -12.99 -17.04
N PRO A 153 -0.38 -13.22 -16.09
CA PRO A 153 0.63 -12.24 -15.72
C PRO A 153 1.43 -11.77 -16.94
N LYS A 154 1.69 -10.46 -17.02
CA LYS A 154 2.43 -9.80 -18.12
C LYS A 154 1.71 -9.74 -19.48
N SER A 155 0.45 -10.21 -19.55
CA SER A 155 -0.33 -10.14 -20.78
C SER A 155 -0.57 -8.70 -21.26
N GLN A 156 -0.56 -7.72 -20.34
CA GLN A 156 -0.71 -6.29 -20.69
C GLN A 156 0.57 -5.65 -21.25
N GLY A 157 1.70 -6.36 -21.18
CA GLY A 157 2.97 -5.93 -21.78
C GLY A 157 3.21 -6.46 -23.19
N GLU A 158 2.28 -7.23 -23.76
CA GLU A 158 2.43 -7.74 -25.12
C GLU A 158 2.21 -6.64 -26.17
N PRO A 159 3.00 -6.64 -27.28
CA PRO A 159 2.88 -5.68 -28.36
C PRO A 159 1.45 -5.58 -28.91
N GLY A 160 0.83 -4.40 -28.84
CA GLY A 160 -0.55 -4.13 -29.29
C GLY A 160 -1.63 -4.07 -28.20
N SER A 161 -1.31 -4.28 -26.92
CA SER A 161 -2.30 -4.29 -25.83
C SER A 161 -2.82 -2.90 -25.43
N PHE A 162 -2.03 -1.82 -25.59
CA PHE A 162 -2.47 -0.46 -25.26
C PHE A 162 -1.57 0.61 -25.87
N PHE A 163 -1.98 1.21 -26.99
CA PHE A 163 -1.41 2.44 -27.60
C PHE A 163 0.11 2.67 -27.42
N GLY A 164 0.95 1.63 -27.53
CA GLY A 164 2.42 1.74 -27.37
C GLY A 164 2.93 1.96 -25.94
N LEU A 165 2.07 1.90 -24.91
CA LEU A 165 2.40 1.99 -23.48
C LEU A 165 2.63 0.62 -22.82
N GLU A 166 2.85 -0.42 -23.63
CA GLU A 166 2.91 -1.82 -23.21
C GLU A 166 4.10 -2.11 -22.29
N GLY A 167 5.27 -1.53 -22.55
CA GLY A 167 6.43 -1.65 -21.65
C GLY A 167 6.19 -1.01 -20.27
N ALA A 168 5.30 -0.03 -20.18
CA ALA A 168 4.98 0.69 -18.96
C ALA A 168 3.90 -0.03 -18.11
N LEU A 169 3.13 -0.92 -18.76
CA LEU A 169 2.06 -1.75 -18.18
C LEU A 169 2.46 -3.22 -17.98
N ALA A 170 3.70 -3.60 -18.34
CA ALA A 170 4.18 -4.98 -18.31
C ALA A 170 4.19 -5.64 -16.92
N GLY A 171 4.04 -4.86 -15.85
CA GLY A 171 3.95 -5.38 -14.49
C GLY A 171 5.32 -5.78 -13.91
N SER A 172 5.53 -5.63 -12.61
CA SER A 172 6.73 -6.14 -11.92
C SER A 172 6.78 -7.68 -11.83
N GLY A 173 5.72 -8.37 -12.28
CA GLY A 173 5.58 -9.83 -12.21
C GLY A 173 5.09 -10.36 -10.85
N GLU A 174 4.94 -9.50 -9.84
CA GLU A 174 4.36 -9.85 -8.55
C GLU A 174 2.85 -9.53 -8.49
N ASN A 175 2.10 -10.41 -7.83
CA ASN A 175 0.66 -10.27 -7.64
C ASN A 175 0.34 -8.93 -6.92
N ALA A 176 -0.59 -8.14 -7.45
CA ALA A 176 -1.05 -6.83 -6.95
C ALA A 176 -0.08 -5.63 -7.09
N TYR A 177 1.14 -5.84 -7.60
CA TYR A 177 2.19 -4.83 -7.66
C TYR A 177 2.66 -4.61 -9.11
N PRO A 178 1.96 -3.75 -9.88
CA PRO A 178 2.28 -3.54 -11.29
C PRO A 178 3.61 -2.79 -11.51
N GLY A 179 4.07 -1.95 -10.58
CA GLY A 179 5.31 -1.16 -10.78
C GLY A 179 5.28 -0.33 -12.07
N GLY A 180 6.45 0.04 -12.59
CA GLY A 180 6.56 0.73 -13.89
C GLY A 180 5.89 2.10 -13.89
N PHE A 181 4.91 2.30 -14.78
CA PHE A 181 4.16 3.57 -14.88
C PHE A 181 3.47 3.98 -13.57
N PHE A 182 3.04 3.01 -12.76
CA PHE A 182 2.35 3.25 -11.50
C PHE A 182 3.30 3.56 -10.32
N ASP A 183 4.61 3.55 -10.55
CA ASP A 183 5.64 3.96 -9.59
C ASP A 183 6.60 4.98 -10.22
N PRO A 184 6.15 6.24 -10.44
CA PRO A 184 6.99 7.27 -11.06
C PRO A 184 8.21 7.66 -10.21
N LEU A 185 8.22 7.30 -8.91
CA LEU A 185 9.32 7.60 -7.98
C LEU A 185 10.30 6.44 -7.80
N GLY A 186 10.04 5.28 -8.41
CA GLY A 186 10.95 4.14 -8.42
C GLY A 186 11.20 3.50 -7.05
N PHE A 187 10.30 3.70 -6.08
CA PHE A 187 10.46 3.13 -4.74
C PHE A 187 10.36 1.60 -4.69
N SER A 188 9.86 0.98 -5.76
CA SER A 188 9.79 -0.48 -5.95
C SER A 188 11.14 -1.14 -6.23
N GLN A 189 12.18 -0.40 -6.65
CA GLN A 189 13.47 -1.00 -7.05
C GLN A 189 14.46 -1.18 -5.88
N GLY A 190 14.10 -0.74 -4.67
CA GLY A 190 14.97 -0.81 -3.50
C GLY A 190 14.76 -2.06 -2.63
N SER A 191 15.75 -2.40 -1.81
CA SER A 191 15.70 -3.47 -0.79
C SER A 191 14.66 -3.26 0.33
N SER A 192 13.86 -2.21 0.24
CA SER A 192 12.81 -1.84 1.21
C SER A 192 11.39 -2.15 0.72
N LEU A 193 11.23 -2.79 -0.44
CA LEU A 193 9.93 -3.12 -1.02
C LEU A 193 9.06 -3.96 -0.09
N GLU A 194 9.60 -4.98 0.57
CA GLU A 194 8.86 -5.78 1.57
C GLU A 194 8.36 -4.94 2.74
N ASN A 195 9.18 -4.00 3.22
CA ASN A 195 8.80 -3.08 4.30
C ASN A 195 7.68 -2.13 3.86
N TYR A 196 7.66 -1.69 2.60
CA TYR A 196 6.59 -0.86 2.07
C TYR A 196 5.29 -1.64 1.88
N LYS A 197 5.36 -2.88 1.37
CA LYS A 197 4.19 -3.78 1.31
C LYS A 197 3.58 -4.00 2.70
N LEU A 198 4.41 -4.25 3.71
CA LEU A 198 3.95 -4.40 5.09
C LEU A 198 3.26 -3.13 5.63
N LYS A 199 3.81 -1.94 5.32
CA LYS A 199 3.21 -0.66 5.72
C LYS A 199 1.90 -0.40 5.01
N GLU A 200 1.83 -0.71 3.71
CA GLU A 200 0.61 -0.58 2.92
C GLU A 200 -0.52 -1.46 3.48
N ILE A 201 -0.24 -2.75 3.72
CA ILE A 201 -1.25 -3.68 4.26
C ILE A 201 -1.69 -3.26 5.67
N LYS A 202 -0.77 -2.82 6.55
CA LYS A 202 -1.13 -2.38 7.90
C LYS A 202 -2.04 -1.15 7.89
N ASN A 203 -1.70 -0.13 7.10
CA ASN A 203 -2.55 1.05 6.95
C ASN A 203 -3.86 0.72 6.22
N GLY A 204 -3.81 -0.18 5.25
CA GLY A 204 -4.97 -0.68 4.52
C GLY A 204 -5.99 -1.40 5.40
N ARG A 205 -5.54 -2.37 6.21
CA ARG A 205 -6.38 -3.07 7.18
C ARG A 205 -6.98 -2.11 8.21
N LEU A 206 -6.19 -1.15 8.69
CA LEU A 206 -6.69 -0.10 9.58
C LEU A 206 -7.76 0.75 8.90
N ALA A 207 -7.55 1.14 7.64
CA ALA A 207 -8.50 1.93 6.88
C ALA A 207 -9.81 1.17 6.60
N LEU A 208 -9.75 -0.14 6.34
CA LEU A 208 -10.95 -0.98 6.18
C LEU A 208 -11.81 -0.98 7.45
N ILE A 209 -11.18 -1.15 8.62
CA ILE A 209 -11.86 -1.10 9.91
C ILE A 209 -12.40 0.31 10.18
N ALA A 210 -11.64 1.35 9.84
CA ALA A 210 -12.07 2.74 10.00
C ALA A 210 -13.29 3.08 9.13
N PHE A 211 -13.31 2.65 7.87
CA PHE A 211 -14.44 2.87 6.97
C PHE A 211 -15.71 2.14 7.44
N LEU A 212 -15.56 0.89 7.89
CA LEU A 212 -16.66 0.14 8.54
C LEU A 212 -17.14 0.87 9.80
N GLY A 213 -16.21 1.39 10.60
CA GLY A 213 -16.50 2.22 11.77
C GLY A 213 -17.29 3.48 11.42
N PHE A 214 -16.92 4.22 10.37
CA PHE A 214 -17.65 5.42 9.94
C PHE A 214 -19.07 5.11 9.49
N SER A 215 -19.25 4.01 8.76
CA SER A 215 -20.59 3.57 8.32
C SER A 215 -21.45 3.14 9.52
N ALA A 216 -20.89 2.33 10.43
CA ALA A 216 -21.60 1.88 11.63
C ALA A 216 -21.94 3.04 12.59
N GLN A 217 -21.00 3.97 12.80
CA GLN A 217 -21.22 5.16 13.62
C GLN A 217 -22.28 6.08 13.00
N TYR A 218 -22.27 6.26 11.67
CA TYR A 218 -23.29 7.07 11.01
C TYR A 218 -24.68 6.46 11.17
N VAL A 219 -24.83 5.14 11.02
CA VAL A 219 -26.12 4.48 11.28
C VAL A 219 -26.53 4.61 12.74
N ALA A 220 -25.58 4.55 13.67
CA ALA A 220 -25.85 4.59 15.11
C ALA A 220 -26.17 6.01 15.64
N THR A 221 -25.47 7.04 15.18
CA THR A 221 -25.58 8.40 15.75
C THR A 221 -26.13 9.44 14.78
N GLY A 222 -26.14 9.15 13.48
CA GLY A 222 -26.55 10.09 12.43
C GLY A 222 -25.60 11.27 12.24
N LYS A 223 -24.43 11.26 12.89
CA LYS A 223 -23.45 12.35 12.85
C LYS A 223 -22.19 11.94 12.09
N GLY A 224 -21.44 12.95 11.63
CA GLY A 224 -20.13 12.77 11.02
C GLY A 224 -19.11 12.11 11.96
N PRO A 225 -18.08 11.43 11.42
CA PRO A 225 -17.09 10.73 12.23
C PRO A 225 -16.27 11.66 13.12
N LEU A 226 -15.97 12.87 12.65
CA LEU A 226 -15.23 13.88 13.42
C LEU A 226 -16.06 14.47 14.56
N THR A 227 -17.37 14.64 14.35
CA THR A 227 -18.28 15.08 15.42
C THR A 227 -18.47 14.00 16.47
N ASN A 228 -18.54 12.72 16.08
CA ASN A 228 -18.56 11.62 17.04
C ASN A 228 -17.25 11.56 17.84
N LEU A 229 -16.12 11.85 17.21
CA LEU A 229 -14.84 11.94 17.90
C LEU A 229 -14.80 13.10 18.89
N SER A 230 -15.27 14.29 18.51
CA SER A 230 -15.33 15.44 19.44
C SER A 230 -16.28 15.20 20.61
N ASP A 231 -17.43 14.57 20.35
CA ASP A 231 -18.41 14.25 21.39
C ASP A 231 -17.84 13.21 22.37
N HIS A 232 -17.12 12.20 21.87
CA HIS A 232 -16.44 11.21 22.71
C HIS A 232 -15.27 11.82 23.51
N LEU A 233 -14.50 12.74 22.92
CA LEU A 233 -13.43 13.45 23.63
C LEU A 233 -13.97 14.41 24.70
N ALA A 234 -15.15 14.99 24.47
CA ALA A 234 -15.79 15.88 25.43
C ALA A 234 -16.35 15.12 26.64
N ASP A 235 -16.95 13.94 26.43
CA ASP A 235 -17.41 13.08 27.51
C ASP A 235 -17.28 11.58 27.15
N PRO A 236 -16.14 10.94 27.48
CA PRO A 236 -15.86 9.56 27.10
C PRO A 236 -16.83 8.54 27.71
N TRP A 237 -17.40 8.86 28.88
CA TRP A 237 -18.20 7.92 29.66
C TRP A 237 -19.66 7.88 29.21
N HIS A 238 -20.18 9.01 28.73
CA HIS A 238 -21.57 9.12 28.29
C HIS A 238 -21.75 9.10 26.76
N ASN A 239 -20.72 9.45 25.98
CA ASN A 239 -20.77 9.43 24.52
C ASN A 239 -20.00 8.24 23.97
N ASN A 240 -20.55 7.03 24.12
CA ASN A 240 -19.93 5.80 23.65
C ASN A 240 -20.96 4.91 22.93
N PHE A 241 -20.54 3.71 22.55
CA PHE A 241 -21.42 2.77 21.86
C PHE A 241 -22.61 2.30 22.71
N THR A 242 -22.63 2.51 24.03
CA THR A 242 -23.71 2.04 24.91
C THR A 242 -24.91 2.98 24.95
N THR A 243 -24.73 4.26 24.59
CA THR A 243 -25.75 5.31 24.75
C THR A 243 -26.47 5.65 23.45
N ASN A 244 -26.08 5.05 22.32
CA ASN A 244 -26.65 5.32 21.00
C ASN A 244 -28.03 4.66 20.73
N GLY A 245 -28.52 3.81 21.63
CA GLY A 245 -29.82 3.13 21.52
C GLY A 245 -29.95 2.08 20.39
N ILE A 246 -28.88 1.87 19.61
CA ILE A 246 -28.82 0.89 18.50
C ILE A 246 -27.91 -0.28 18.85
N SER A 247 -26.77 -0.03 19.47
CA SER A 247 -25.86 -1.11 19.89
C SER A 247 -26.33 -1.79 21.17
N ILE A 248 -27.03 -1.05 22.04
CA ILE A 248 -27.76 -1.60 23.18
C ILE A 248 -29.22 -1.16 23.03
N PRO A 249 -30.15 -2.07 22.71
CA PRO A 249 -31.55 -1.71 22.66
C PRO A 249 -32.00 -1.27 24.06
N PRO A 250 -32.85 -0.23 24.17
CA PRO A 250 -33.38 0.19 25.47
C PRO A 250 -34.08 -1.00 26.13
N LEU A 251 -33.79 -1.22 27.42
CA LEU A 251 -34.46 -2.26 28.20
C LEU A 251 -35.99 -2.05 28.12
N PRO A 252 -36.79 -3.11 27.95
CA PRO A 252 -38.24 -2.97 27.92
C PRO A 252 -38.72 -2.32 29.21
N ALA A 253 -39.58 -1.31 29.09
CA ALA A 253 -40.14 -0.56 30.22
C ALA A 253 -40.89 -1.53 31.16
N GLY A 254 -40.27 -1.88 32.29
CA GLY A 254 -40.85 -2.82 33.25
C GLY A 254 -39.87 -3.54 34.18
N LEU A 255 -38.55 -3.30 34.09
CA LEU A 255 -37.53 -3.91 34.96
C LEU A 255 -36.66 -2.88 35.71
N ALA A 256 -37.19 -1.67 35.92
CA ALA A 256 -36.62 -0.67 36.83
C ALA A 256 -37.48 -0.56 38.09
#